data_AF-Q5ZJP7-F1
#
_entry.id   AF-Q5ZJP7-F1
#
_cell.length_a   1.000
_cell.length_b   1.000
_cell.length_c   1.000
_cell.angle_alpha   90.00
_cell.angle_beta   90.00
_cell.angle_gamma   90.00
#
_symmetry.space_group_name_H-M   'P 1'
#
loop_
_entity.id
_entity.type
_entity.pdbx_description
1 polymer ?
#
loop_
_entity_poly.entity_id
_entity_poly.type
_entity_poly.pdbx_seq_one_letter_code
_entity_poly.pdbx_strand_id
1 'polypeptide(L)'
;MVVVTGQSKGSGDPDEAMSSSDAEDDFQEPATPTATQAGQALPLLPQQFPEVVPLNVGGMHFTTRLSTLRRYEDTMLAAMFSGRHYIPTDAEGRYFIDRDGTYFGDILNFLRSGDLPPRERVRPVYKEAQYYSIGPLLDHLEDVQPLKGEKVRQAFLGLMPYYKDHLERIIEIAKLRAVQRKARFAKLKVCVFKEEMPITPYECPHFNSLRFERSESEAKLFEHHCEVDVSFGPWEAVADVYDLLHCIVTDLSDRGITVDHQCIGVCDKHLINHYYCKRPIYEFKITWW
;
A
#
# COMPACT_ATOMS: atom_id res chain seq x y z
N MET A 1 19.17 22.99 10.12
CA MET A 1 20.53 22.50 9.81
C MET A 1 20.80 21.27 10.65
N VAL A 2 20.84 20.08 10.05
CA VAL A 2 21.14 18.82 10.76
C VAL A 2 22.57 18.43 10.44
N VAL A 3 23.41 18.27 11.46
CA VAL A 3 24.79 17.79 11.31
C VAL A 3 24.77 16.27 11.40
N VAL A 4 24.91 15.58 10.28
CA VAL A 4 25.01 14.12 10.22
C VAL A 4 26.49 13.73 10.14
N THR A 5 27.03 13.12 11.19
CA THR A 5 28.39 12.59 11.21
C THR A 5 28.36 11.09 10.87
N GLY A 6 28.64 10.76 9.61
CA GLY A 6 28.80 9.37 9.17
C GLY A 6 30.27 8.94 9.18
N GLN A 7 30.54 7.71 9.60
CA GLN A 7 31.80 6.99 9.35
C GLN A 7 31.51 5.65 8.65
N SER A 8 32.48 5.14 7.89
CA SER A 8 32.27 4.13 6.86
C SER A 8 32.54 2.70 7.31
N LYS A 9 31.88 1.75 6.63
CA LYS A 9 32.03 0.29 6.77
C LYS A 9 33.49 -0.20 6.74
N GLY A 10 33.76 -1.26 7.49
CA GLY A 10 34.73 -2.30 7.14
C GLY A 10 33.98 -3.63 6.97
N SER A 11 34.43 -4.50 6.07
CA SER A 11 33.74 -5.75 5.69
C SER A 11 34.68 -6.96 5.76
N GLY A 12 34.13 -8.12 6.12
CA GLY A 12 34.76 -9.43 6.03
C GLY A 12 33.69 -10.52 5.95
N ASP A 13 33.88 -11.48 5.04
CA ASP A 13 32.89 -12.51 4.71
C ASP A 13 32.97 -13.77 5.60
N PRO A 14 31.92 -14.62 5.62
CA PRO A 14 31.80 -15.78 6.51
C PRO A 14 32.33 -17.08 5.88
N ASP A 15 32.56 -18.11 6.70
CA ASP A 15 32.67 -19.50 6.22
C ASP A 15 32.26 -20.57 7.26
N GLU A 16 31.80 -21.70 6.73
CA GLU A 16 31.62 -23.07 7.27
C GLU A 16 31.39 -23.35 8.78
N ALA A 17 30.26 -24.01 9.11
CA ALA A 17 30.23 -25.47 9.39
C ALA A 17 28.88 -25.96 9.96
N MET A 18 28.42 -27.15 9.55
CA MET A 18 27.24 -27.84 10.11
C MET A 18 27.67 -29.04 10.96
N SER A 19 27.03 -29.26 12.12
CA SER A 19 27.01 -30.59 12.76
C SER A 19 25.82 -30.74 13.71
N SER A 20 25.27 -31.95 13.79
CA SER A 20 24.05 -32.30 14.52
C SER A 20 24.32 -33.31 15.64
N SER A 21 23.59 -33.22 16.74
CA SER A 21 23.47 -34.31 17.73
C SER A 21 22.16 -34.18 18.50
N ASP A 22 21.40 -35.27 18.56
CA ASP A 22 20.10 -35.34 19.20
C ASP A 22 20.20 -35.61 20.71
N ALA A 23 19.18 -35.19 21.46
CA ALA A 23 18.89 -35.69 22.80
C ALA A 23 17.38 -35.57 23.05
N GLU A 24 16.76 -36.68 23.46
CA GLU A 24 15.34 -36.76 23.82
C GLU A 24 15.14 -36.45 25.32
N ASP A 25 13.91 -36.13 25.74
CA ASP A 25 13.08 -37.06 26.55
C ASP A 25 12.04 -36.38 27.49
N ASP A 26 10.96 -37.13 27.71
CA ASP A 26 9.95 -37.17 28.78
C ASP A 26 8.94 -36.02 29.08
N PHE A 27 7.85 -36.47 29.70
CA PHE A 27 6.59 -35.80 30.02
C PHE A 27 6.56 -35.23 31.46
N GLN A 28 5.63 -34.32 31.79
CA GLN A 28 4.39 -34.67 32.54
C GLN A 28 3.47 -33.44 32.78
N GLU A 29 2.22 -33.71 33.19
CA GLU A 29 1.15 -32.72 33.42
C GLU A 29 1.20 -31.97 34.78
N PRO A 30 0.46 -30.85 34.94
CA PRO A 30 0.63 -29.90 36.05
C PRO A 30 -0.22 -30.19 37.30
N ALA A 31 0.19 -29.63 38.44
CA ALA A 31 -0.59 -29.54 39.68
C ALA A 31 -0.47 -28.15 40.34
N THR A 32 -1.40 -27.82 41.24
CA THR A 32 -1.72 -26.46 41.73
C THR A 32 -1.05 -26.07 43.08
N PRO A 33 -1.18 -24.83 43.61
CA PRO A 33 -0.04 -24.14 44.24
C PRO A 33 -0.07 -24.02 45.78
N THR A 34 0.96 -23.38 46.35
CA THR A 34 0.94 -22.75 47.68
C THR A 34 1.80 -21.47 47.65
N ALA A 35 1.49 -20.50 48.52
CA ALA A 35 1.91 -19.10 48.40
C ALA A 35 3.20 -18.72 49.15
N THR A 36 3.61 -17.45 48.96
CA THR A 36 4.46 -16.61 49.82
C THR A 36 5.89 -16.33 49.34
N GLN A 37 6.04 -15.24 48.56
CA GLN A 37 6.88 -14.10 48.97
C GLN A 37 6.54 -12.84 48.16
N ALA A 38 6.51 -11.69 48.82
CA ALA A 38 6.16 -10.41 48.21
C ALA A 38 7.42 -9.69 47.67
N GLY A 39 7.66 -9.80 46.36
CA GLY A 39 8.65 -8.98 45.67
C GLY A 39 8.20 -7.51 45.62
N GLN A 40 9.05 -6.59 46.08
CA GLN A 40 8.72 -5.17 46.14
C GLN A 40 8.75 -4.54 44.73
N ALA A 41 7.58 -4.24 44.19
CA ALA A 41 7.45 -3.37 43.02
C ALA A 41 7.79 -1.92 43.42
N LEU A 42 9.06 -1.55 43.32
CA LEU A 42 9.51 -0.18 43.48
C LEU A 42 8.80 0.72 42.45
N PRO A 43 8.15 1.82 42.86
CA PRO A 43 7.66 2.81 41.92
C PRO A 43 8.84 3.36 41.11
N LEU A 44 8.78 3.25 39.78
CA LEU A 44 9.76 3.87 38.91
C LEU A 44 9.69 5.39 39.12
N LEU A 45 10.70 5.95 39.79
CA LEU A 45 10.86 7.39 39.92
C LEU A 45 10.93 7.99 38.50
N PRO A 46 10.17 9.07 38.19
CA PRO A 46 10.10 9.60 36.85
C PRO A 46 11.49 9.91 36.29
N GLN A 47 11.88 9.23 35.20
CA GLN A 47 13.20 9.38 34.60
C GLN A 47 13.38 10.83 34.15
N GLN A 48 14.29 11.56 34.81
CA GLN A 48 14.61 12.93 34.46
C GLN A 48 15.51 12.93 33.22
N PHE A 49 15.01 13.52 32.13
CA PHE A 49 15.76 13.66 30.89
C PHE A 49 16.48 15.02 30.85
N PRO A 50 17.69 15.08 30.25
CA PRO A 50 18.40 16.36 30.03
C PRO A 50 17.62 17.26 29.06
N GLU A 51 17.83 18.59 29.13
CA GLU A 51 17.22 19.54 28.18
C GLU A 51 17.64 19.22 26.73
N VAL A 52 18.91 18.88 26.53
CA VAL A 52 19.47 18.41 25.27
C VAL A 52 19.52 16.89 25.30
N VAL A 53 18.73 16.25 24.45
CA VAL A 53 18.56 14.81 24.37
C VAL A 53 19.38 14.27 23.18
N PRO A 54 20.42 13.45 23.43
CA PRO A 54 21.12 12.71 22.38
C PRO A 54 20.37 11.40 22.06
N LEU A 55 20.24 11.09 20.79
CA LEU A 55 19.46 9.98 20.26
C LEU A 55 20.32 9.12 19.33
N ASN A 56 20.07 7.81 19.32
CA ASN A 56 20.57 6.86 18.35
C ASN A 56 19.39 6.13 17.72
N VAL A 57 19.10 6.40 16.44
CA VAL A 57 17.95 5.84 15.72
C VAL A 57 18.50 4.89 14.65
N GLY A 58 18.53 3.59 14.96
CA GLY A 58 19.07 2.55 14.07
C GLY A 58 20.53 2.74 13.66
N GLY A 59 21.36 3.33 14.52
CA GLY A 59 22.76 3.69 14.23
C GLY A 59 22.95 5.11 13.69
N MET A 60 21.89 5.87 13.42
CA MET A 60 21.98 7.28 13.06
C MET A 60 21.86 8.17 14.29
N HIS A 61 22.89 8.96 14.55
CA HIS A 61 22.95 9.85 15.71
C HIS A 61 22.24 11.18 15.45
N PHE A 62 21.38 11.59 16.38
CA PHE A 62 20.69 12.87 16.36
C PHE A 62 20.80 13.56 17.72
N THR A 63 20.74 14.89 17.73
CA THR A 63 20.64 15.68 18.96
C THR A 63 19.48 16.65 18.84
N THR A 64 18.66 16.77 19.88
CA THR A 64 17.48 17.64 19.89
C THR A 64 17.16 18.12 21.31
N ARG A 65 16.13 18.97 21.48
CA ARG A 65 15.65 19.37 22.81
C ARG A 65 14.53 18.44 23.29
N LEU A 66 14.45 18.24 24.61
CA LEU A 66 13.34 17.53 25.25
C LEU A 66 11.98 18.16 24.92
N SER A 67 11.92 19.49 24.82
CA SER A 67 10.72 20.23 24.40
C SER A 67 10.34 20.01 22.92
N THR A 68 11.27 19.58 22.07
CA THR A 68 10.97 19.18 20.68
C THR A 68 10.34 17.79 20.64
N LEU A 69 10.85 16.85 21.44
CA LEU A 69 10.32 15.48 21.52
C LEU A 69 8.95 15.43 22.22
N ARG A 70 8.71 16.34 23.16
CA ARG A 70 7.43 16.51 23.88
C ARG A 70 6.50 17.58 23.27
N ARG A 71 6.71 18.01 22.01
CA ARG A 71 5.91 19.11 21.40
C ARG A 71 4.41 18.81 21.30
N TYR A 72 4.06 17.54 21.09
CA TYR A 72 2.70 17.04 20.98
C TYR A 72 2.55 15.86 21.95
N GLU A 73 1.77 16.04 23.02
CA GLU A 73 1.75 15.14 24.19
C GLU A 73 1.17 13.74 23.90
N ASP A 74 0.40 13.63 22.83
CA ASP A 74 -0.26 12.44 22.30
C ASP A 74 0.68 11.52 21.49
N THR A 75 1.90 11.95 21.21
CA THR A 75 2.86 11.21 20.38
C THR A 75 3.65 10.15 21.14
N MET A 76 4.09 9.10 20.43
CA MET A 76 4.95 8.07 21.04
C MET A 76 6.27 8.66 21.56
N LEU A 77 6.82 9.69 20.90
CA LEU A 77 8.03 10.39 21.37
C LEU A 77 7.78 11.12 22.68
N ALA A 78 6.65 11.83 22.84
CA ALA A 78 6.29 12.45 24.11
C ALA A 78 6.05 11.41 25.21
N ALA A 79 5.44 10.27 24.88
CA ALA A 79 5.21 9.16 25.80
C ALA A 79 6.54 8.52 26.26
N MET A 80 7.43 8.13 25.35
CA MET A 80 8.76 7.59 25.67
C MET A 80 9.53 8.54 26.59
N PHE A 81 9.68 9.80 26.17
CA PHE A 81 10.42 10.81 26.91
C PHE A 81 9.60 11.46 28.04
N SER A 82 8.47 10.87 28.47
CA SER A 82 7.63 11.40 29.57
C SER A 82 8.23 11.20 30.96
N GLY A 83 9.15 10.24 31.10
CA GLY A 83 9.71 9.78 32.38
C GLY A 83 9.02 8.54 32.94
N ARG A 84 7.93 8.07 32.31
CA ARG A 84 7.15 6.89 32.74
C ARG A 84 7.66 5.57 32.12
N HIS A 85 8.55 5.66 31.13
CA HIS A 85 9.08 4.52 30.38
C HIS A 85 10.60 4.52 30.47
N TYR A 86 11.19 3.35 30.66
CA TYR A 86 12.63 3.15 30.50
C TYR A 86 12.96 3.14 29.01
N ILE A 87 13.94 3.96 28.60
CA ILE A 87 14.52 3.94 27.25
C ILE A 87 15.95 3.42 27.37
N PRO A 88 16.34 2.36 26.63
CA PRO A 88 17.72 1.91 26.57
C PRO A 88 18.67 3.00 26.05
N THR A 89 19.94 2.93 26.42
CA THR A 89 21.00 3.78 25.88
C THR A 89 22.11 2.95 25.26
N ASP A 90 22.78 3.50 24.26
CA ASP A 90 24.04 2.93 23.75
C ASP A 90 25.23 3.19 24.70
N ALA A 91 26.42 2.71 24.31
CA ALA A 91 27.63 2.78 25.13
C ALA A 91 28.07 4.23 25.44
N GLU A 92 27.70 5.18 24.60
CA GLU A 92 27.96 6.61 24.79
C GLU A 92 26.79 7.36 25.48
N GLY A 93 25.79 6.64 25.98
CA GLY A 93 24.67 7.20 26.74
C GLY A 93 23.59 7.88 25.90
N ARG A 94 23.53 7.63 24.58
CA ARG A 94 22.50 8.18 23.69
C ARG A 94 21.27 7.28 23.73
N TYR A 95 20.07 7.86 23.83
CA TYR A 95 18.83 7.08 23.93
C TYR A 95 18.54 6.35 22.61
N PHE A 96 18.38 5.04 22.68
CA PHE A 96 18.25 4.19 21.50
C PHE A 96 16.78 4.04 21.05
N ILE A 97 16.58 4.06 19.74
CA ILE A 97 15.30 3.80 19.07
C ILE A 97 15.57 2.82 17.93
N ASP A 98 14.90 1.66 17.97
CA ASP A 98 15.06 0.58 16.98
C ASP A 98 14.23 0.86 15.71
N ARG A 99 14.67 1.84 14.93
CA ARG A 99 14.04 2.32 13.68
C ARG A 99 15.07 2.80 12.67
N ASP A 100 14.71 2.80 11.39
CA ASP A 100 15.53 3.43 10.35
C ASP A 100 15.59 4.95 10.55
N GLY A 101 16.78 5.45 10.91
CA GLY A 101 17.04 6.87 11.10
C GLY A 101 16.96 7.72 9.81
N THR A 102 16.95 7.11 8.63
CA THR A 102 17.04 7.79 7.32
C THR A 102 16.00 8.93 7.18
N TYR A 103 14.80 8.71 7.70
CA TYR A 103 13.68 9.65 7.61
C TYR A 103 13.41 10.40 8.93
N PHE A 104 14.09 10.03 10.02
CA PHE A 104 13.92 10.67 11.33
C PHE A 104 14.39 12.13 11.36
N GLY A 105 15.30 12.51 10.46
CA GLY A 105 15.67 13.92 10.25
C GLY A 105 14.49 14.79 9.84
N ASP A 106 13.57 14.28 9.01
CA ASP A 106 12.38 15.00 8.56
C ASP A 106 11.31 15.05 9.67
N ILE A 107 11.14 13.97 10.44
CA ILE A 107 10.32 13.93 11.67
C ILE A 107 10.77 15.02 12.66
N LEU A 108 12.07 15.14 12.91
CA LEU A 108 12.61 16.18 13.80
C LEU A 108 12.43 17.60 13.24
N ASN A 109 12.43 17.80 11.92
CA ASN A 109 12.20 19.12 11.34
C ASN A 109 10.73 19.54 11.46
N PHE A 110 9.76 18.63 11.28
CA PHE A 110 8.37 18.89 11.60
C PHE A 110 8.18 19.27 13.08
N LEU A 111 8.80 18.53 14.01
CA LEU A 111 8.73 18.84 15.44
C LEU A 111 9.44 20.15 15.82
N ARG A 112 10.38 20.66 15.02
CA ARG A 112 11.05 21.96 15.23
C ARG A 112 10.25 23.12 14.65
N SER A 113 9.96 23.09 13.35
CA SER A 113 9.46 24.23 12.59
C SER A 113 8.06 24.03 12.03
N GLY A 114 7.57 22.79 11.97
CA GLY A 114 6.42 22.41 11.15
C GLY A 114 6.77 22.08 9.70
N ASP A 115 8.06 21.98 9.37
CA ASP A 115 8.53 21.69 8.01
C ASP A 115 8.01 20.31 7.53
N LEU A 116 7.45 20.28 6.32
CA LEU A 116 7.03 19.04 5.66
C LEU A 116 8.17 18.47 4.79
N PRO A 117 8.26 17.14 4.62
CA PRO A 117 9.30 16.51 3.82
C PRO A 117 9.14 16.81 2.31
N PRO A 118 10.23 16.73 1.52
CA PRO A 118 10.16 16.72 0.05
C PRO A 118 9.21 15.64 -0.48
N ARG A 119 8.59 15.89 -1.64
CA ARG A 119 7.55 15.04 -2.26
C ARG A 119 7.97 13.57 -2.40
N GLU A 120 9.26 13.36 -2.66
CA GLU A 120 9.90 12.06 -2.86
C GLU A 120 9.94 11.24 -1.55
N ARG A 121 9.95 11.93 -0.40
CA ARG A 121 10.02 11.35 0.95
C ARG A 121 8.68 11.27 1.67
N VAL A 122 7.60 11.83 1.12
CA VAL A 122 6.26 11.80 1.73
C VAL A 122 5.80 10.39 2.08
N ARG A 123 5.97 9.41 1.18
CA ARG A 123 5.60 7.99 1.43
C ARG A 123 6.36 7.34 2.60
N PRO A 124 7.72 7.36 2.67
CA PRO A 124 8.44 6.80 3.81
C PRO A 124 8.28 7.61 5.10
N VAL A 125 8.30 8.95 5.05
CA VAL A 125 8.11 9.79 6.25
C VAL A 125 6.72 9.59 6.86
N TYR A 126 5.69 9.32 6.06
CA TYR A 126 4.37 8.93 6.56
C TYR A 126 4.40 7.63 7.37
N LYS A 127 5.17 6.61 6.95
CA LYS A 127 5.32 5.36 7.72
C LYS A 127 5.98 5.61 9.07
N GLU A 128 7.00 6.48 9.13
CA GLU A 128 7.60 6.88 10.40
C GLU A 128 6.63 7.72 11.25
N ALA A 129 5.87 8.65 10.65
CA ALA A 129 4.86 9.43 11.35
C ALA A 129 3.76 8.56 11.97
N GLN A 130 3.38 7.45 11.31
CA GLN A 130 2.48 6.44 11.85
C GLN A 130 3.11 5.73 13.05
N TYR A 131 4.37 5.27 12.94
CA TYR A 131 5.08 4.61 14.04
C TYR A 131 5.24 5.53 15.27
N TYR A 132 5.71 6.77 15.07
CA TYR A 132 5.84 7.76 16.15
C TYR A 132 4.50 8.35 16.61
N SER A 133 3.37 7.95 16.01
CA SER A 133 2.00 8.40 16.32
C SER A 133 1.84 9.93 16.28
N ILE A 134 2.41 10.57 15.25
CA ILE A 134 2.40 12.04 15.11
C ILE A 134 1.18 12.48 14.30
N GLY A 135 0.01 12.50 14.96
CA GLY A 135 -1.28 12.89 14.36
C GLY A 135 -1.19 14.15 13.47
N PRO A 136 -0.72 15.29 13.99
CA PRO A 136 -0.59 16.52 13.19
C PRO A 136 0.30 16.40 11.96
N LEU A 137 1.29 15.49 11.93
CA LEU A 137 2.11 15.25 10.74
C LEU A 137 1.37 14.35 9.74
N LEU A 138 0.62 13.35 10.23
CA LEU A 138 -0.21 12.49 9.39
C LEU A 138 -1.24 13.34 8.63
N ASP A 139 -1.99 14.18 9.32
CA ASP A 139 -3.00 15.07 8.72
C ASP A 139 -2.42 15.90 7.55
N HIS A 140 -1.27 16.55 7.76
CA HIS A 140 -0.61 17.34 6.71
C HIS A 140 -0.08 16.47 5.57
N LEU A 141 0.44 15.27 5.84
CA LEU A 141 0.98 14.38 4.80
C LEU A 141 -0.13 13.75 3.94
N GLU A 142 -1.30 13.47 4.52
CA GLU A 142 -2.44 12.91 3.78
C GLU A 142 -3.01 13.87 2.72
N ASP A 143 -2.87 15.18 2.92
CA ASP A 143 -3.22 16.21 1.94
C ASP A 143 -2.12 16.50 0.90
N VAL A 144 -0.92 15.95 1.08
CA VAL A 144 0.22 16.12 0.17
C VAL A 144 0.33 14.97 -0.84
N GLN A 145 0.82 15.27 -2.04
CA GLN A 145 1.10 14.26 -3.07
C GLN A 145 2.35 13.43 -2.71
N PRO A 146 2.35 12.10 -2.88
CA PRO A 146 1.36 11.30 -3.62
C PRO A 146 0.20 10.73 -2.80
N LEU A 147 0.13 10.96 -1.48
CA LEU A 147 -0.86 10.32 -0.61
C LEU A 147 -2.29 10.80 -0.89
N LYS A 148 -2.49 12.11 -1.11
CA LYS A 148 -3.80 12.66 -1.49
C LYS A 148 -4.31 12.07 -2.81
N GLY A 149 -3.43 11.91 -3.80
CA GLY A 149 -3.74 11.25 -5.07
C GLY A 149 -4.14 9.79 -4.89
N GLU A 150 -3.40 9.05 -4.06
CA GLU A 150 -3.72 7.65 -3.75
C GLU A 150 -5.07 7.51 -3.03
N LYS A 151 -5.41 8.40 -2.10
CA LYS A 151 -6.74 8.42 -1.46
C LYS A 151 -7.87 8.62 -2.48
N VAL A 152 -7.71 9.52 -3.45
CA VAL A 152 -8.69 9.72 -4.53
C VAL A 152 -8.78 8.48 -5.43
N ARG A 153 -7.64 7.86 -5.75
CA ARG A 153 -7.59 6.62 -6.55
C ARG A 153 -8.33 5.47 -5.87
N GLN A 154 -8.09 5.25 -4.58
CA GLN A 154 -8.78 4.21 -3.80
C GLN A 154 -10.29 4.49 -3.66
N ALA A 155 -10.69 5.76 -3.52
CA ALA A 155 -12.11 6.14 -3.50
C ALA A 155 -12.81 5.83 -4.84
N PHE A 156 -12.15 6.06 -5.98
CA PHE A 156 -12.63 5.64 -7.30
C PHE A 156 -12.72 4.12 -7.42
N LEU A 157 -11.65 3.39 -7.05
CA LEU A 157 -11.64 1.93 -7.14
C LEU A 157 -12.64 1.24 -6.20
N GLY A 158 -13.00 1.87 -5.09
CA GLY A 158 -14.10 1.43 -4.22
C GLY A 158 -15.48 1.44 -4.87
N LEU A 159 -15.65 2.12 -6.01
CA LEU A 159 -16.88 2.14 -6.81
C LEU A 159 -16.86 1.13 -7.97
N MET A 160 -15.75 0.40 -8.20
CA MET A 160 -15.59 -0.51 -9.34
C MET A 160 -16.02 -1.95 -8.99
N PRO A 161 -17.07 -2.51 -9.62
CA PRO A 161 -17.48 -3.90 -9.38
C PRO A 161 -16.36 -4.90 -9.68
N TYR A 162 -16.14 -5.85 -8.76
CA TYR A 162 -15.20 -6.99 -8.90
C TYR A 162 -13.75 -6.61 -9.28
N TYR A 163 -13.32 -5.37 -9.05
CA TYR A 163 -12.03 -4.85 -9.54
C TYR A 163 -10.83 -5.70 -9.09
N LYS A 164 -10.81 -6.12 -7.82
CA LYS A 164 -9.72 -6.93 -7.27
C LYS A 164 -9.72 -8.34 -7.86
N ASP A 165 -10.89 -8.97 -7.98
CA ASP A 165 -11.06 -10.31 -8.54
C ASP A 165 -10.66 -10.34 -10.02
N HIS A 166 -11.03 -9.30 -10.78
CA HIS A 166 -10.62 -9.09 -12.16
C HIS A 166 -9.09 -8.87 -12.29
N LEU A 167 -8.48 -8.15 -11.34
CA LEU A 167 -7.03 -7.96 -11.29
C LEU A 167 -6.29 -9.28 -11.00
N GLU A 168 -6.74 -10.10 -10.05
CA GLU A 168 -6.18 -11.44 -9.83
C GLU A 168 -6.36 -12.32 -11.07
N ARG A 169 -7.52 -12.26 -11.73
CA ARG A 169 -7.81 -13.04 -12.94
C ARG A 169 -6.89 -12.69 -14.12
N ILE A 170 -6.52 -11.42 -14.29
CA ILE A 170 -5.47 -11.02 -15.24
C ILE A 170 -4.15 -11.73 -14.90
N ILE A 171 -3.74 -11.72 -13.63
CA ILE A 171 -2.46 -12.28 -13.17
C ILE A 171 -2.43 -13.80 -13.34
N GLU A 172 -3.53 -14.48 -13.02
CA GLU A 172 -3.69 -15.94 -13.18
C GLU A 172 -3.58 -16.36 -14.66
N ILE A 173 -4.36 -15.73 -15.54
CA ILE A 173 -4.33 -16.01 -16.98
C ILE A 173 -2.96 -15.68 -17.58
N ALA A 174 -2.31 -14.60 -17.12
CA ALA A 174 -0.96 -14.23 -17.56
C ALA A 174 0.08 -15.27 -17.18
N LYS A 175 0.10 -15.74 -15.92
CA LYS A 175 1.01 -16.80 -15.45
C LYS A 175 0.78 -18.10 -16.22
N LEU A 176 -0.48 -18.54 -16.34
CA LEU A 176 -0.86 -19.76 -17.04
C LEU A 176 -0.43 -19.73 -18.52
N ARG A 177 -0.63 -18.62 -19.23
CA ARG A 177 -0.22 -18.46 -20.63
C ARG A 177 1.28 -18.39 -20.82
N ALA A 178 2.01 -17.71 -19.93
CA ALA A 178 3.47 -17.63 -19.98
C ALA A 178 4.10 -19.03 -19.85
N VAL A 179 3.63 -19.83 -18.87
CA VAL A 179 4.07 -21.21 -18.65
C VAL A 179 3.71 -22.11 -19.83
N GLN A 180 2.44 -22.12 -20.27
CA GLN A 180 1.98 -22.96 -21.39
C GLN A 180 2.74 -22.70 -22.69
N ARG A 181 3.05 -21.43 -22.99
CA ARG A 181 3.75 -21.02 -24.21
C ARG A 181 5.28 -21.03 -24.06
N LYS A 182 5.81 -21.36 -22.88
CA LYS A 182 7.24 -21.26 -22.51
C LYS A 182 7.84 -19.88 -22.85
N ALA A 183 7.05 -18.82 -22.64
CA ALA A 183 7.36 -17.48 -23.08
C ALA A 183 7.50 -16.51 -21.90
N ARG A 184 8.46 -15.59 -21.98
CA ARG A 184 8.64 -14.47 -21.02
C ARG A 184 7.54 -13.40 -21.10
N PHE A 185 6.44 -13.65 -21.81
CA PHE A 185 5.31 -12.75 -21.87
C PHE A 185 3.99 -13.50 -22.09
N ALA A 186 2.89 -12.88 -21.67
CA ALA A 186 1.53 -13.30 -21.97
C ALA A 186 0.74 -12.12 -22.54
N LYS A 187 -0.09 -12.41 -23.55
CA LYS A 187 -1.07 -11.46 -24.12
C LYS A 187 -2.47 -11.83 -23.64
N LEU A 188 -3.24 -10.80 -23.28
CA LEU A 188 -4.62 -10.90 -22.83
C LEU A 188 -5.49 -9.87 -23.56
N LYS A 189 -6.73 -10.21 -23.89
CA LYS A 189 -7.77 -9.25 -24.29
C LYS A 189 -8.51 -8.80 -23.03
N VAL A 190 -8.62 -7.50 -22.80
CA VAL A 190 -9.40 -6.91 -21.69
C VAL A 190 -10.45 -5.97 -22.29
N CYS A 191 -11.72 -6.20 -21.99
CA CYS A 191 -12.77 -5.24 -22.32
C CYS A 191 -12.87 -4.20 -21.21
N VAL A 192 -12.97 -2.91 -21.56
CA VAL A 192 -13.12 -1.82 -20.58
C VAL A 192 -14.20 -0.86 -21.07
N PHE A 193 -15.29 -0.74 -20.32
CA PHE A 193 -16.48 0.01 -20.74
C PHE A 193 -17.20 0.65 -19.55
N LYS A 194 -17.54 1.94 -19.68
CA LYS A 194 -18.22 2.70 -18.62
C LYS A 194 -19.72 2.40 -18.57
N GLU A 195 -20.39 2.48 -19.71
CA GLU A 195 -21.84 2.32 -19.85
C GLU A 195 -22.18 0.88 -20.26
N GLU A 196 -23.23 0.28 -19.69
CA GLU A 196 -23.68 -1.09 -20.02
C GLU A 196 -23.75 -1.36 -21.52
N MET A 197 -24.21 -0.35 -22.26
CA MET A 197 -24.73 -0.47 -23.60
C MET A 197 -24.27 0.70 -24.48
N PRO A 198 -23.13 0.57 -25.19
CA PRO A 198 -22.80 1.44 -26.31
C PRO A 198 -23.70 1.09 -27.50
N ILE A 199 -25.00 1.34 -27.34
CA ILE A 199 -26.00 1.22 -28.39
C ILE A 199 -25.85 2.43 -29.30
N THR A 200 -25.60 2.18 -30.58
CA THR A 200 -25.86 3.13 -31.66
C THR A 200 -27.32 3.03 -32.07
N PRO A 201 -28.21 4.03 -31.81
CA PRO A 201 -29.55 4.07 -32.38
C PRO A 201 -29.58 4.31 -33.91
N TYR A 202 -28.50 4.02 -34.66
CA TYR A 202 -27.78 4.99 -35.53
C TYR A 202 -26.87 5.90 -34.65
N GLU A 203 -26.38 7.12 -34.91
CA GLU A 203 -26.68 8.16 -35.90
C GLU A 203 -28.15 8.62 -35.87
N CYS A 204 -28.81 8.50 -34.70
CA CYS A 204 -30.15 9.00 -34.44
C CYS A 204 -30.43 9.38 -32.97
N PRO A 205 -31.44 10.23 -32.71
CA PRO A 205 -31.54 11.01 -31.46
C PRO A 205 -32.61 10.50 -30.46
N HIS A 206 -33.29 9.39 -30.73
CA HIS A 206 -34.59 9.07 -30.09
C HIS A 206 -34.55 8.07 -28.91
N PHE A 207 -33.39 7.88 -28.27
CA PHE A 207 -33.25 6.84 -27.23
C PHE A 207 -33.85 7.17 -25.84
N ASN A 208 -34.46 8.36 -25.67
CA ASN A 208 -35.11 8.77 -24.41
C ASN A 208 -36.35 7.93 -24.05
N SER A 209 -36.94 7.18 -24.98
CA SER A 209 -38.09 6.31 -24.69
C SER A 209 -37.72 4.92 -24.16
N LEU A 210 -36.44 4.55 -24.08
CA LEU A 210 -36.00 3.19 -23.70
C LEU A 210 -35.54 3.02 -22.24
N ARG A 211 -36.02 3.89 -21.34
CA ARG A 211 -36.41 3.46 -19.98
C ARG A 211 -37.74 2.69 -20.02
N PHE A 212 -37.79 1.65 -20.85
CA PHE A 212 -38.89 0.69 -20.84
C PHE A 212 -38.83 -0.13 -19.56
N GLU A 213 -39.99 -0.46 -19.01
CA GLU A 213 -40.14 -1.50 -17.99
C GLU A 213 -39.81 -2.84 -18.63
N ARG A 214 -38.52 -3.22 -18.61
CA ARG A 214 -38.02 -4.44 -19.26
C ARG A 214 -38.71 -5.66 -18.66
N SER A 215 -39.37 -6.44 -19.51
CA SER A 215 -39.82 -7.77 -19.11
C SER A 215 -38.61 -8.65 -18.77
N GLU A 216 -38.72 -9.55 -17.79
CA GLU A 216 -37.62 -10.48 -17.43
C GLU A 216 -37.18 -11.36 -18.62
N SER A 217 -38.10 -11.60 -19.56
CA SER A 217 -37.88 -12.25 -20.84
C SER A 217 -36.91 -11.49 -21.76
N GLU A 218 -36.99 -10.16 -21.81
CA GLU A 218 -36.16 -9.34 -22.68
C GLU A 218 -34.79 -9.04 -22.07
N ALA A 219 -34.69 -8.90 -20.74
CA ALA A 219 -33.40 -8.73 -20.07
C ALA A 219 -32.40 -9.83 -20.44
N LYS A 220 -32.88 -11.09 -20.53
CA LYS A 220 -32.09 -12.27 -20.91
C LYS A 220 -31.66 -12.30 -22.38
N LEU A 221 -32.24 -11.47 -23.26
CA LEU A 221 -31.82 -11.36 -24.67
C LEU A 221 -30.62 -10.42 -24.88
N PHE A 222 -30.23 -9.65 -23.86
CA PHE A 222 -29.14 -8.66 -23.96
C PHE A 222 -27.87 -9.02 -23.17
N GLU A 223 -27.79 -10.22 -22.59
CA GLU A 223 -26.61 -10.69 -21.85
C GLU A 223 -25.44 -11.04 -22.79
N HIS A 224 -24.77 -10.00 -23.28
CA HIS A 224 -23.59 -10.10 -24.13
C HIS A 224 -22.30 -9.96 -23.30
N HIS A 225 -21.55 -11.07 -23.22
CA HIS A 225 -20.13 -11.05 -22.89
C HIS A 225 -19.29 -10.94 -24.18
N CYS A 226 -18.31 -10.04 -24.16
CA CYS A 226 -17.32 -9.89 -25.23
C CYS A 226 -16.35 -11.08 -25.24
N GLU A 227 -15.76 -11.40 -26.40
CA GLU A 227 -14.74 -12.47 -26.48
C GLU A 227 -13.38 -11.96 -25.99
N VAL A 228 -13.26 -11.85 -24.67
CA VAL A 228 -12.13 -11.32 -23.92
C VAL A 228 -11.82 -12.17 -22.68
N ASP A 229 -10.67 -11.94 -22.06
CA ASP A 229 -10.21 -12.70 -20.90
C ASP A 229 -10.75 -12.15 -19.57
N VAL A 230 -10.91 -10.82 -19.50
CA VAL A 230 -11.45 -10.07 -18.35
C VAL A 230 -12.24 -8.87 -18.89
N SER A 231 -13.29 -8.45 -18.18
CA SER A 231 -14.12 -7.30 -18.53
C SER A 231 -14.30 -6.38 -17.33
N PHE A 232 -13.95 -5.10 -17.46
CA PHE A 232 -14.26 -4.07 -16.47
C PHE A 232 -15.39 -3.18 -17.00
N GLY A 233 -16.52 -3.18 -16.30
CA GLY A 233 -17.71 -2.42 -16.67
C GLY A 233 -19.02 -3.12 -16.29
N PRO A 234 -20.14 -2.39 -16.19
CA PRO A 234 -20.24 -0.92 -16.22
C PRO A 234 -19.68 -0.27 -14.93
N TRP A 235 -19.61 1.07 -14.89
CA TRP A 235 -19.42 1.82 -13.64
C TRP A 235 -20.06 3.21 -13.68
N GLU A 236 -20.55 3.68 -12.52
CA GLU A 236 -21.23 4.97 -12.39
C GLU A 236 -20.29 6.14 -12.03
N ALA A 237 -19.05 5.86 -11.65
CA ALA A 237 -18.08 6.88 -11.22
C ALA A 237 -17.72 7.88 -12.34
N VAL A 238 -17.33 9.12 -11.95
CA VAL A 238 -17.01 10.21 -12.89
C VAL A 238 -15.80 9.89 -13.78
N ALA A 239 -14.81 9.17 -13.26
CA ALA A 239 -13.59 8.76 -13.96
C ALA A 239 -13.86 7.99 -15.28
N ASP A 240 -12.93 8.09 -16.22
CA ASP A 240 -13.06 7.55 -17.57
C ASP A 240 -12.32 6.20 -17.78
N VAL A 241 -12.27 5.74 -19.02
CA VAL A 241 -11.61 4.48 -19.39
C VAL A 241 -10.09 4.55 -19.18
N TYR A 242 -9.46 5.70 -19.41
CA TYR A 242 -8.02 5.90 -19.24
C TYR A 242 -7.64 5.99 -17.76
N ASP A 243 -8.47 6.61 -16.91
CA ASP A 243 -8.30 6.59 -15.45
C ASP A 243 -8.25 5.13 -14.92
N LEU A 244 -9.19 4.29 -15.38
CA LEU A 244 -9.26 2.89 -14.97
C LEU A 244 -8.08 2.06 -15.50
N LEU A 245 -7.69 2.26 -16.76
CA LEU A 245 -6.51 1.62 -17.33
C LEU A 245 -5.23 1.99 -16.57
N HIS A 246 -5.06 3.27 -16.22
CA HIS A 246 -3.94 3.74 -15.40
C HIS A 246 -3.95 3.08 -14.02
N CYS A 247 -5.11 2.91 -13.38
CA CYS A 247 -5.22 2.18 -12.12
C CYS A 247 -4.78 0.72 -12.26
N ILE A 248 -5.28 0.00 -13.28
CA ILE A 248 -4.92 -1.42 -13.51
C ILE A 248 -3.41 -1.55 -13.76
N VAL A 249 -2.81 -0.67 -14.57
CA VAL A 249 -1.36 -0.67 -14.82
C VAL A 249 -0.58 -0.35 -13.54
N THR A 250 -1.07 0.57 -12.70
CA THR A 250 -0.44 0.91 -11.41
C THR A 250 -0.48 -0.27 -10.43
N ASP A 251 -1.64 -0.89 -10.22
CA ASP A 251 -1.79 -1.99 -9.26
C ASP A 251 -1.10 -3.28 -9.74
N LEU A 252 -0.92 -3.49 -11.05
CA LEU A 252 -0.03 -4.54 -11.57
C LEU A 252 1.44 -4.21 -11.32
N SER A 253 1.86 -2.96 -11.53
CA SER A 253 3.25 -2.51 -11.33
C SER A 253 3.67 -2.57 -9.86
N ASP A 254 2.79 -2.17 -8.92
CA ASP A 254 3.02 -2.27 -7.47
C ASP A 254 3.12 -3.74 -6.98
N ARG A 255 2.62 -4.71 -7.77
CA ARG A 255 2.81 -6.16 -7.58
C ARG A 255 4.07 -6.71 -8.27
N GLY A 256 4.91 -5.84 -8.84
CA GLY A 256 6.12 -6.21 -9.57
C GLY A 256 5.90 -6.73 -10.99
N ILE A 257 4.71 -6.51 -11.58
CA ILE A 257 4.35 -7.06 -12.90
C ILE A 257 4.49 -5.97 -13.98
N THR A 258 5.45 -6.13 -14.89
CA THR A 258 5.58 -5.25 -16.06
C THR A 258 4.44 -5.50 -17.05
N VAL A 259 3.71 -4.45 -17.42
CA VAL A 259 2.56 -4.54 -18.33
C VAL A 259 2.54 -3.39 -19.34
N ASP A 260 2.46 -3.74 -20.63
CA ASP A 260 2.08 -2.80 -21.69
C ASP A 260 0.58 -2.97 -22.00
N HIS A 261 -0.08 -1.92 -22.49
CA HIS A 261 -1.44 -2.02 -23.05
C HIS A 261 -1.61 -1.21 -24.34
N GLN A 262 -2.49 -1.67 -25.23
CA GLN A 262 -2.91 -0.94 -26.43
C GLN A 262 -4.37 -1.21 -26.75
N CYS A 263 -5.11 -0.22 -27.28
CA CYS A 263 -6.44 -0.47 -27.83
C CYS A 263 -6.30 -1.26 -29.14
N ILE A 264 -7.00 -2.39 -29.26
CA ILE A 264 -7.03 -3.21 -30.50
C ILE A 264 -8.34 -3.07 -31.29
N GLY A 265 -9.24 -2.20 -30.82
CA GLY A 265 -10.51 -1.89 -31.47
C GLY A 265 -11.68 -1.94 -30.49
N VAL A 266 -12.86 -2.23 -31.02
CA VAL A 266 -14.08 -2.48 -30.26
C VAL A 266 -14.56 -3.91 -30.51
N CYS A 267 -15.37 -4.45 -29.61
CA CYS A 267 -16.19 -5.62 -29.95
C CYS A 267 -17.11 -5.28 -31.13
N ASP A 268 -17.42 -6.30 -31.93
CA ASP A 268 -18.26 -6.22 -33.13
C ASP A 268 -19.33 -7.32 -33.17
N LYS A 269 -19.46 -8.13 -32.10
CA LYS A 269 -20.45 -9.19 -32.01
C LYS A 269 -21.87 -8.63 -32.10
N HIS A 270 -22.66 -9.22 -32.98
CA HIS A 270 -24.09 -8.93 -33.17
C HIS A 270 -24.88 -9.20 -31.89
N LEU A 271 -25.86 -8.35 -31.60
CA LEU A 271 -26.74 -8.45 -30.43
C LEU A 271 -28.15 -8.82 -30.87
N ILE A 272 -28.81 -7.92 -31.63
CA ILE A 272 -30.16 -8.11 -32.18
C ILE A 272 -30.39 -7.10 -33.31
N ASN A 273 -31.13 -7.48 -34.36
CA ASN A 273 -31.49 -6.61 -35.49
C ASN A 273 -30.27 -5.92 -36.14
N HIS A 274 -30.11 -4.61 -35.97
CA HIS A 274 -28.96 -3.83 -36.45
C HIS A 274 -27.98 -3.41 -35.34
N TYR A 275 -28.21 -3.87 -34.11
CA TYR A 275 -27.36 -3.57 -32.96
C TYR A 275 -26.21 -4.56 -32.84
N TYR A 276 -25.01 -4.00 -32.68
CA TYR A 276 -23.77 -4.71 -32.41
C TYR A 276 -23.22 -4.19 -31.08
N CYS A 277 -22.44 -5.01 -30.38
CA CYS A 277 -21.59 -4.47 -29.34
C CYS A 277 -20.59 -3.47 -29.97
N LYS A 278 -20.19 -2.46 -29.18
CA LYS A 278 -19.12 -1.50 -29.50
C LYS A 278 -18.24 -1.17 -28.29
N ARG A 279 -18.21 -2.05 -27.27
CA ARG A 279 -17.36 -1.88 -26.08
C ARG A 279 -15.87 -1.97 -26.48
N PRO A 280 -14.99 -1.05 -26.04
CA PRO A 280 -13.56 -1.10 -26.32
C PRO A 280 -12.89 -2.40 -25.86
N ILE A 281 -11.91 -2.88 -26.64
CA ILE A 281 -11.06 -4.02 -26.30
C ILE A 281 -9.59 -3.59 -26.36
N TYR A 282 -8.87 -3.86 -25.28
CA TYR A 282 -7.45 -3.61 -25.12
C TYR A 282 -6.67 -4.91 -25.13
N GLU A 283 -5.52 -4.94 -25.80
CA GLU A 283 -4.53 -5.98 -25.61
C GLU A 283 -3.58 -5.57 -24.48
N PHE A 284 -3.54 -6.36 -23.41
CA PHE A 284 -2.59 -6.27 -22.33
C PHE A 284 -1.45 -7.27 -22.58
N LYS A 285 -0.20 -6.80 -22.55
CA LYS A 285 1.02 -7.62 -22.67
C LYS A 285 1.77 -7.58 -21.34
N ILE A 286 1.61 -8.64 -20.54
CA ILE A 286 2.35 -8.83 -19.30
C ILE A 286 3.68 -9.51 -19.61
N THR A 287 4.77 -9.02 -19.03
CA THR A 287 6.14 -9.51 -19.27
C THR A 287 6.78 -9.97 -17.95
N TRP A 288 7.47 -11.11 -17.99
CA TRP A 288 8.20 -11.73 -16.88
C TRP A 288 9.68 -11.80 -17.25
N TRP A 289 10.54 -11.10 -16.50
CA TRP A 289 11.97 -10.96 -16.82
C TRP A 289 12.83 -12.05 -16.18
#